data_AF-E1KND3-F1
#
_entry.id   AF-E1KND3-F1
#
_cell.length_a   1.000
_cell.length_b   1.000
_cell.length_c   1.000
_cell.angle_alpha   90.00
_cell.angle_beta   90.00
_cell.angle_gamma   90.00
#
_symmetry.space_group_name_H-M   'P 1'
#
loop_
_entity.id
_entity.type
_entity.pdbx_description
1 polymer ?
#
loop_
_entity_poly.entity_id
_entity_poly.type
_entity_poly.pdbx_seq_one_letter_code
_entity_poly.pdbx_strand_id
1 'polypeptide(L)' 'MNNWLTPNTRLLLTTGFCGGFTTFSTFMNENAAMMKDGMPTTALLYTLASLVLGFVALIIGQQLARVF' A
#
# COMPACT_ATOMS: atom_id res chain seq x y z
N MET A 1 -20.11 3.26 20.46
CA MET A 1 -19.12 2.80 19.47
C MET A 1 -17.98 3.82 19.45
N ASN A 2 -16.76 3.42 19.79
CA ASN A 2 -15.62 4.25 20.25
C ASN A 2 -15.43 5.63 19.57
N ASN A 3 -15.64 6.72 20.32
CA ASN A 3 -15.30 8.11 19.93
C ASN A 3 -13.81 8.47 20.17
N TRP A 4 -12.94 7.48 20.42
CA TRP A 4 -11.51 7.70 20.73
C TRP A 4 -10.65 8.04 19.50
N LEU A 5 -11.17 7.81 18.29
CA LEU A 5 -10.55 8.19 17.04
C LEU A 5 -11.18 9.50 16.54
N THR A 6 -10.70 10.62 17.07
CA THR A 6 -11.00 11.96 16.55
C THR A 6 -10.67 11.99 15.04
N PRO A 7 -11.46 12.66 14.19
CA PRO A 7 -11.22 12.71 12.75
C PRO A 7 -9.78 13.06 12.37
N ASN A 8 -9.15 13.96 13.12
CA ASN A 8 -7.76 14.37 12.92
C ASN A 8 -6.76 13.22 13.18
N THR A 9 -6.97 12.42 14.22
CA THR A 9 -6.12 11.25 14.54
C THR A 9 -6.23 10.19 13.46
N ARG A 10 -7.45 9.96 12.93
CA ARG A 10 -7.65 9.07 11.78
C ARG A 10 -6.90 9.57 10.56
N LEU A 11 -6.98 10.87 10.26
CA LEU A 11 -6.30 11.50 9.12
C LEU A 11 -4.77 11.40 9.24
N LEU A 12 -4.22 11.62 10.44
CA LEU A 12 -2.80 11.44 10.72
C LEU A 12 -2.35 9.98 10.53
N LEU A 13 -3.13 9.00 10.98
CA LEU A 13 -2.78 7.58 10.86
C LEU A 13 -2.94 7.03 9.44
N THR A 14 -4.03 7.38 8.73
CA THR A 14 -4.25 6.87 7.37
C THR A 14 -3.47 7.65 6.33
N THR A 15 -3.56 8.98 6.35
CA THR A 15 -2.97 9.81 5.29
C THR A 15 -1.52 10.14 5.60
N GLY A 16 -1.20 10.41 6.87
CA GLY A 16 0.17 10.69 7.31
C GLY A 16 1.03 9.43 7.42
N PHE A 17 0.70 8.55 8.37
CA PHE A 17 1.52 7.36 8.66
C PHE A 17 1.43 6.33 7.53
N CYS A 18 0.24 5.76 7.25
CA CYS A 18 0.11 4.78 6.15
C CYS A 18 0.51 5.38 4.79
N GLY A 19 0.11 6.61 4.48
CA GLY A 19 0.49 7.29 3.24
C GLY A 19 2.00 7.53 3.11
N GLY A 20 2.69 7.85 4.21
CA GLY A 20 4.14 8.04 4.22
C GLY A 20 4.95 6.75 4.01
N PHE A 21 4.42 5.60 4.45
CA PHE A 21 5.05 4.30 4.18
C PHE A 21 4.86 3.83 2.73
N THR A 22 3.79 4.26 2.05
CA THR A 22 3.51 3.90 0.66
C THR A 22 3.90 5.02 -0.31
N THR A 23 5.10 4.94 -0.90
CA THR A 23 5.55 5.95 -1.87
C THR A 23 5.20 5.55 -3.31
N PHE A 24 4.08 6.06 -3.83
CA PHE A 24 3.64 5.80 -5.22
C PHE A 24 4.64 6.30 -6.28
N SER A 25 5.35 7.40 -6.01
CA SER A 25 6.33 7.95 -6.94
C SER A 25 7.52 7.01 -7.18
N THR A 26 8.02 6.33 -6.15
CA THR A 26 9.11 5.33 -6.27
C THR A 26 8.63 4.13 -7.07
N PHE A 27 7.44 3.60 -6.76
CA PHE A 27 6.83 2.51 -7.52
C PHE A 27 6.71 2.84 -9.02
N MET A 28 6.27 4.05 -9.35
CA MET A 28 6.15 4.51 -10.75
C MET A 28 7.51 4.65 -11.42
N ASN A 29 8.51 5.18 -10.71
CA ASN A 29 9.86 5.35 -11.24
C ASN A 29 10.54 4.00 -11.52
N GLU A 30 10.41 3.03 -10.62
CA GLU A 30 10.92 1.67 -10.82
C GLU A 30 10.26 0.97 -12.00
N ASN A 31 8.93 1.06 -12.12
CA ASN A 31 8.23 0.51 -13.28
C ASN A 31 8.66 1.20 -14.58
N ALA A 32 8.83 2.52 -14.57
CA ALA A 32 9.31 3.27 -15.74
C ALA A 32 10.74 2.91 -16.12
N ALA A 33 11.62 2.66 -15.14
CA ALA A 33 12.98 2.19 -15.37
C ALA A 33 12.98 0.79 -16.00
N MET A 34 12.20 -0.15 -15.45
CA MET A 34 12.07 -1.50 -16.02
C MET A 34 11.49 -1.51 -17.44
N MET A 35 10.55 -0.60 -17.74
CA MET A 35 10.03 -0.42 -19.10
C MET A 35 11.10 0.13 -20.06
N LYS A 36 11.95 1.06 -19.60
CA LYS A 36 13.07 1.59 -20.40
C LYS A 36 14.15 0.55 -20.66
N ASP A 37 14.41 -0.33 -19.70
CA ASP A 37 15.37 -1.43 -19.83
C ASP A 37 14.84 -2.60 -20.69
N GLY A 38 13.65 -2.46 -21.29
CA GLY A 38 13.07 -3.49 -22.16
C GLY A 38 12.54 -4.72 -21.41
N MET A 39 12.26 -4.58 -20.12
CA MET A 39 11.77 -5.65 -19.24
C MET A 39 10.29 -5.46 -18.81
N PRO A 40 9.33 -5.35 -19.74
CA PRO A 40 7.92 -5.05 -19.41
C PRO A 40 7.24 -6.16 -18.60
N THR A 41 7.66 -7.42 -18.80
CA THR A 41 7.16 -8.57 -18.03
C THR A 41 7.53 -8.48 -16.55
N THR A 42 8.75 -8.01 -16.24
CA THR A 42 9.20 -7.84 -14.86
C THR A 42 8.49 -6.68 -14.18
N ALA A 43 8.27 -5.58 -14.90
CA ALA A 43 7.46 -4.45 -14.41
C ALA A 43 6.02 -4.89 -14.09
N LEU A 44 5.40 -5.68 -14.98
CA LEU A 44 4.06 -6.23 -14.76
C LEU A 44 4.02 -7.15 -13.53
N LEU A 45 4.98 -8.06 -13.41
CA LEU A 45 5.07 -8.97 -12.26
C LEU A 45 5.26 -8.19 -10.95
N TYR A 46 6.13 -7.19 -10.93
CA TYR A 46 6.36 -6.34 -9.77
C TYR A 46 5.09 -5.59 -9.36
N THR A 47 4.37 -5.03 -10.35
CA THR A 47 3.08 -4.35 -10.15
C THR A 47 2.04 -5.30 -9.55
N LEU A 48 1.84 -6.46 -10.17
CA LEU A 48 0.85 -7.44 -9.71
C LEU A 48 1.21 -8.00 -8.33
N ALA A 49 2.47 -8.34 -8.09
CA ALA A 49 2.92 -8.83 -6.80
C ALA A 49 2.68 -7.79 -5.69
N SER A 50 3.02 -6.52 -5.95
CA SER A 50 2.80 -5.43 -5.00
C SER A 50 1.33 -5.23 -4.67
N LEU A 51 0.46 -5.27 -5.69
CA LEU A 51 -1.00 -5.18 -5.51
C LEU A 51 -1.55 -6.36 -4.72
N VAL A 52 -1.20 -7.59 -5.09
CA VAL A 52 -1.70 -8.82 -4.45
C VAL A 52 -1.23 -8.88 -2.99
N LEU A 53 0.04 -8.64 -2.72
CA LEU A 53 0.59 -8.65 -1.36
C LEU A 53 -0.04 -7.55 -0.50
N GLY A 54 -0.23 -6.34 -1.05
CA GLY A 54 -0.92 -5.25 -0.35
C GLY A 54 -2.37 -5.60 0.00
N PHE A 55 -3.11 -6.24 -0.92
CA PHE A 55 -4.48 -6.65 -0.69
C PHE A 55 -4.59 -7.79 0.34
N VAL A 56 -3.68 -8.77 0.27
CA VAL A 56 -3.60 -9.86 1.26
C VAL A 56 -3.28 -9.29 2.65
N ALA A 57 -2.31 -8.38 2.76
CA ALA A 57 -1.98 -7.71 4.02
C ALA A 57 -3.17 -6.93 4.59
N LEU A 58 -3.96 -6.26 3.74
CA LEU A 58 -5.20 -5.58 4.14
C LEU A 58 -6.22 -6.57 4.73
N ILE A 59 -6.47 -7.69 4.04
CA ILE A 59 -7.44 -8.69 4.51
C ILE A 59 -6.99 -9.29 5.85
N ILE A 60 -5.70 -9.62 5.98
CA ILE A 60 -5.12 -10.13 7.23
C ILE A 60 -5.28 -9.09 8.35
N GLY A 61 -4.95 -7.82 8.09
CA GLY A 61 -5.13 -6.74 9.06
C GLY A 61 -6.59 -6.56 9.52
N GLN A 62 -7.54 -6.67 8.58
CA GLN A 62 -8.98 -6.63 8.89
C GLN A 62 -9.45 -7.83 9.71
N GLN A 63 -8.96 -9.04 9.40
CA GLN A 63 -9.28 -10.24 10.17
C GLN A 63 -8.70 -10.17 11.58
N LEU A 64 -7.44 -9.77 11.72
CA LEU A 64 -6.80 -9.57 13.03
C LEU A 64 -7.56 -8.53 13.87
N ALA A 65 -7.91 -7.38 13.29
CA ALA A 65 -8.68 -6.35 13.97
C ALA A 65 -10.12 -6.75 14.33
N ARG A 66 -10.65 -7.84 13.75
CA ARG A 66 -11.94 -8.44 14.14
C ARG A 66 -11.81 -9.51 15.22
N VAL A 67 -10.68 -10.21 15.26
CA VAL A 67 -10.43 -11.30 16.22
C VAL A 67 -10.05 -10.75 17.60
N PHE A 68 -9.38 -9.60 17.63
CA PHE A 68 -9.12 -8.81 18.84
C PHE A 68 -10.26 -7.84 19.14
#